data_AF-A0A537G7X0-F1
#
_entry.id   AF-A0A537G7X0-F1
#
_cell.length_a   1.000
_cell.length_b   1.000
_cell.length_c   1.000
_cell.angle_alpha   90.00
_cell.angle_beta   90.00
_cell.angle_gamma   90.00
#
_symmetry.space_group_name_H-M   'P 1'
#
loop_
_entity.id
_entity.type
_entity.pdbx_description
1 polymer ?
#
loop_
_entity_poly.entity_id
_entity_poly.type
_entity_poly.pdbx_seq_one_letter_code
_entity_poly.pdbx_strand_id
1 'polypeptide(L)'
;MRESPLARILFAVYVALVVYASLYPLAGWRDHGLPLLAYLSAPWPRFVTGFDVAANLLGYVPYGFLCVAALYPRVQGGAALGIATLSGLALS
;
A
#
# COMPACT_ATOMS: atom_id res chain seq x y z
N MET A 1 -5.41 -25.73 9.57
CA MET A 1 -4.25 -25.53 8.66
C MET A 1 -3.20 -24.71 9.43
N ARG A 2 -1.90 -24.89 9.18
CA ARG A 2 -0.81 -24.40 10.05
C ARG A 2 -0.48 -22.93 9.77
N GLU A 3 -0.05 -22.18 10.78
CA GLU A 3 0.52 -20.83 10.59
C GLU A 3 1.74 -20.92 9.65
N SER A 4 1.84 -20.03 8.65
CA SER A 4 2.98 -19.98 7.73
C SER A 4 3.94 -18.85 8.12
N PRO A 5 5.12 -19.14 8.70
CA PRO A 5 6.11 -18.12 9.04
C PRO A 5 6.59 -17.36 7.79
N LEU A 6 6.72 -18.06 6.66
CA LEU A 6 7.16 -17.50 5.38
C LEU A 6 6.20 -16.41 4.89
N ALA A 7 4.88 -16.64 4.98
CA ALA A 7 3.88 -15.66 4.56
C ALA A 7 3.97 -14.36 5.38
N ARG A 8 4.23 -14.46 6.69
CA ARG A 8 4.40 -13.29 7.57
C ARG A 8 5.68 -12.52 7.27
N ILE A 9 6.78 -13.23 7.02
CA ILE A 9 8.06 -12.60 6.64
C ILE A 9 7.91 -11.90 5.29
N LEU A 10 7.35 -12.58 4.28
CA LEU A 10 7.12 -11.98 2.96
C LEU A 10 6.19 -10.77 3.05
N PHE A 11 5.13 -10.83 3.86
CA PHE A 11 4.26 -9.69 4.07
C PHE A 11 5.01 -8.50 4.66
N ALA A 12 5.83 -8.71 5.70
CA ALA A 12 6.62 -7.64 6.32
C ALA A 12 7.62 -7.01 5.32
N VAL A 13 8.30 -7.84 4.53
CA VAL A 13 9.20 -7.37 3.47
C VAL A 13 8.43 -6.58 2.42
N TYR A 14 7.24 -7.05 2.02
CA TYR A 14 6.41 -6.36 1.04
C TYR A 14 5.92 -5.01 1.55
N VAL A 15 5.50 -4.92 2.82
CA VAL A 15 5.15 -3.65 3.48
C VAL A 15 6.34 -2.69 3.42
N ALA A 16 7.55 -3.15 3.76
CA ALA A 16 8.75 -2.32 3.70
C ALA A 16 9.06 -1.82 2.28
N LEU A 17 8.86 -2.67 1.27
CA LEU A 17 9.03 -2.29 -0.14
C LEU A 17 8.00 -1.25 -0.58
N VAL A 18 6.74 -1.38 -0.17
CA VAL A 18 5.68 -0.38 -0.44
C VAL A 18 6.05 0.96 0.19
N VAL A 19 6.43 0.97 1.47
CA VAL A 19 6.86 2.20 2.17
C VAL A 19 8.06 2.85 1.46
N TYR A 20 9.05 2.04 1.08
CA TYR A 20 10.22 2.53 0.37
C TYR A 20 9.84 3.14 -0.99
N ALA A 21 9.00 2.46 -1.78
CA ALA A 21 8.56 2.94 -3.08
C ALA A 21 7.77 4.25 -2.97
N SER A 22 6.91 4.40 -1.95
CA SER A 22 6.11 5.62 -1.72
C SER A 22 6.95 6.81 -1.26
N LEU A 23 8.02 6.57 -0.51
CA LEU A 23 8.88 7.64 0.05
C LEU A 23 10.13 7.90 -0.78
N TYR A 24 10.35 7.19 -1.88
CA TYR A 24 11.53 7.40 -2.71
C TYR A 24 11.40 8.67 -3.58
N PRO A 25 12.44 9.51 -3.66
CA PRO A 25 13.68 9.46 -2.90
C PRO A 25 13.50 9.93 -1.44
N LEU A 26 14.18 9.26 -0.50
CA LEU A 26 14.11 9.56 0.95
C LEU A 26 14.72 10.92 1.35
N ALA A 27 15.23 11.69 0.40
CA ALA A 27 15.90 12.96 0.60
C ALA A 27 15.48 13.97 -0.49
N GLY A 28 15.72 15.26 -0.23
CA GLY A 28 15.37 16.32 -1.18
C GLY A 28 13.92 16.81 -1.09
N TRP A 29 13.19 16.42 -0.04
CA TRP A 29 11.86 16.94 0.28
C TRP A 29 11.92 18.47 0.42
N ARG A 30 11.02 19.17 -0.27
CA ARG A 30 10.89 20.63 -0.22
C ARG A 30 9.52 20.98 0.29
N ASP A 31 9.47 21.92 1.23
CA ASP A 31 8.22 22.55 1.61
C ASP A 31 7.85 23.61 0.56
N HIS A 32 6.63 23.50 0.02
CA HIS A 32 6.09 24.42 -0.97
C HIS A 32 5.20 25.50 -0.34
N GLY A 33 5.05 25.52 0.99
CA GLY A 33 4.20 26.46 1.72
C GLY A 33 2.70 26.23 1.50
N LEU A 34 2.33 25.08 0.94
CA LEU A 34 0.95 24.70 0.67
C LEU A 34 0.38 23.89 1.85
N PRO A 35 -0.93 24.00 2.13
CA PRO A 35 -1.59 23.13 3.09
C PRO A 35 -1.46 21.65 2.70
N LEU A 36 -1.32 20.77 3.69
CA LEU A 36 -1.14 19.32 3.49
C LEU A 36 -2.21 18.68 2.59
N LEU A 37 -3.44 19.19 2.66
CA LEU A 37 -4.60 18.66 1.92
C LEU A 37 -4.92 19.44 0.63
N ALA A 38 -4.08 20.39 0.21
CA ALA A 38 -4.34 21.21 -0.97
C ALA A 38 -4.48 20.36 -2.26
N TYR A 39 -3.82 19.21 -2.31
CA TYR A 39 -3.86 18.28 -3.45
C TYR A 39 -5.27 17.73 -3.75
N LEU A 40 -6.18 17.68 -2.75
CA LEU A 40 -7.55 17.18 -2.94
C LEU A 40 -8.40 18.09 -3.84
N SER A 41 -8.06 19.37 -3.89
CA SER A 41 -8.73 20.39 -4.72
C SER A 41 -7.93 20.79 -5.96
N ALA A 42 -6.72 20.23 -6.13
CA ALA A 42 -5.86 20.56 -7.25
C ALA A 42 -6.40 19.98 -8.57
N PRO A 43 -6.19 20.65 -9.71
CA PRO A 43 -6.53 20.08 -11.01
C PRO A 43 -5.72 18.81 -11.26
N TRP A 44 -6.31 17.88 -12.04
CA TRP A 44 -5.66 16.62 -12.36
C TRP A 44 -4.24 16.83 -12.94
N PRO A 45 -3.21 16.15 -12.43
CA PRO A 45 -1.85 16.33 -12.92
C PRO A 45 -1.74 15.93 -14.40
N ARG A 46 -1.15 16.81 -15.21
CA ARG A 46 -1.03 16.61 -16.66
C ARG A 46 -0.12 15.44 -17.06
N PHE A 47 0.76 15.04 -16.15
CA PHE A 47 1.78 14.00 -16.37
C PHE A 47 1.41 12.66 -15.75
N VAL A 48 0.30 12.57 -15.01
CA VAL A 48 -0.18 11.30 -14.45
C VAL A 48 -1.15 10.68 -15.43
N THR A 49 -0.74 9.55 -16.00
CA THR A 49 -1.55 8.76 -16.91
C THR A 49 -2.41 7.76 -16.14
N GLY A 50 -3.49 7.27 -16.77
CA GLY A 50 -4.29 6.19 -16.19
C GLY A 50 -3.47 4.90 -15.99
N PHE A 51 -2.43 4.69 -16.78
CA PHE A 51 -1.49 3.58 -16.60
C PHE A 51 -0.71 3.70 -15.29
N ASP A 52 -0.25 4.89 -14.92
CA ASP A 52 0.48 5.12 -13.67
C ASP A 52 -0.39 4.79 -12.45
N VAL A 53 -1.67 5.16 -12.51
CA VAL A 53 -2.67 4.84 -11.47
C VAL A 53 -2.93 3.34 -11.42
N ALA A 54 -3.15 2.71 -12.58
CA ALA A 54 -3.43 1.27 -12.66
C ALA A 54 -2.24 0.41 -12.19
N ALA A 55 -1.02 0.79 -12.57
CA ALA A 55 0.20 0.10 -12.17
C ALA A 55 0.41 0.18 -10.64
N ASN A 56 0.18 1.36 -10.03
CA ASN A 56 0.21 1.50 -8.58
C ASN A 56 -0.85 0.62 -7.90
N LEU A 57 -2.08 0.62 -8.40
CA LEU A 57 -3.16 -0.19 -7.83
C LEU A 57 -2.87 -1.69 -7.94
N LEU A 58 -2.38 -2.16 -9.09
CA LEU A 58 -2.00 -3.56 -9.30
C LEU A 58 -0.84 -3.99 -8.39
N GLY A 59 0.04 -3.05 -8.00
CA GLY A 59 1.09 -3.27 -7.00
C GLY A 59 0.56 -3.71 -5.64
N TYR A 60 -0.72 -3.47 -5.30
CA TYR A 60 -1.30 -3.90 -4.03
C TYR A 60 -1.91 -5.32 -4.06
N VAL A 61 -1.99 -5.97 -5.23
CA VAL A 61 -2.52 -7.34 -5.33
C VAL A 61 -1.69 -8.36 -4.53
N PRO A 62 -0.35 -8.40 -4.65
CA PRO A 62 0.47 -9.31 -3.85
C PRO A 62 0.42 -8.97 -2.36
N TYR A 63 0.36 -7.67 -2.03
CA TYR A 63 0.19 -7.20 -0.66
C TYR A 63 -1.08 -7.77 -0.02
N GLY A 64 -2.23 -7.65 -0.70
CA GLY A 64 -3.51 -8.13 -0.19
C GLY A 64 -3.51 -9.64 0.03
N PHE A 65 -2.96 -10.39 -0.93
CA PHE A 65 -2.81 -11.85 -0.81
C PHE A 65 -1.94 -12.24 0.40
N LEU A 66 -0.78 -11.61 0.54
CA LEU A 66 0.15 -11.87 1.65
C LEU A 66 -0.44 -11.45 3.00
N CYS A 67 -1.19 -10.36 3.06
CA CYS A 67 -1.87 -9.90 4.27
C CYS A 67 -2.88 -10.96 4.77
N VAL A 68 -3.75 -11.43 3.88
CA VAL A 68 -4.73 -12.48 4.20
C VAL A 68 -4.03 -13.77 4.64
N ALA A 69 -2.96 -14.16 3.94
CA ALA A 69 -2.19 -15.35 4.30
C ALA A 69 -1.44 -15.22 5.65
N ALA A 70 -0.99 -14.01 6.00
CA ALA A 70 -0.30 -13.73 7.26
C ALA A 70 -1.24 -13.72 8.47
N LEU A 71 -2.49 -13.29 8.26
CA LEU A 71 -3.56 -13.23 9.27
C LEU A 71 -4.17 -14.62 9.56
N TYR A 72 -4.08 -15.55 8.63
CA TYR A 72 -4.51 -16.92 8.82
C TYR A 72 -3.68 -17.64 9.91
N PRO A 73 -4.28 -18.48 10.77
CA PRO A 73 -5.70 -18.84 10.88
C PRO A 73 -6.54 -17.92 11.77
N ARG A 74 -5.93 -16.91 12.41
CA ARG A 74 -6.60 -16.10 13.44
C ARG A 74 -7.72 -15.23 12.89
N VAL A 75 -7.55 -14.69 11.68
CA VAL A 75 -8.57 -13.91 10.97
C VAL A 75 -8.76 -14.48 9.58
N GLN A 76 -10.01 -14.66 9.17
CA GLN A 76 -10.38 -15.32 7.91
C GLN A 76 -11.62 -14.67 7.26
N GLY A 77 -11.86 -15.00 5.99
CA GLY A 77 -13.03 -14.52 5.25
C GLY A 77 -13.06 -12.99 5.08
N GLY A 78 -14.26 -12.41 5.13
CA GLY A 78 -14.47 -10.97 4.89
C GLY A 78 -13.70 -10.04 5.83
N ALA A 79 -13.42 -10.46 7.06
CA ALA A 79 -12.63 -9.67 8.02
C ALA A 79 -11.16 -9.55 7.59
N ALA A 80 -10.56 -10.62 7.07
CA ALA A 80 -9.18 -10.59 6.56
C ALA A 80 -9.08 -9.71 5.31
N LEU A 81 -10.08 -9.76 4.43
CA LEU A 81 -10.17 -8.87 3.26
C LEU A 81 -10.31 -7.41 3.68
N GLY A 82 -11.20 -7.11 4.64
CA GLY A 82 -11.38 -5.75 5.17
C GLY A 82 -10.09 -5.18 5.77
N ILE A 83 -9.37 -5.97 6.56
CA ILE A 83 -8.07 -5.55 7.12
C ILE A 83 -7.06 -5.29 6.00
N ALA A 84 -6.94 -6.19 5.03
CA ALA A 84 -6.01 -6.03 3.91
C ALA A 84 -6.32 -4.79 3.06
N THR A 85 -7.60 -4.50 2.83
CA THR A 85 -8.01 -3.28 2.11
C THR A 85 -7.72 -2.03 2.91
N LEU A 86 -8.08 -1.99 4.19
CA LEU A 86 -7.84 -0.83 5.06
C LEU A 86 -6.35 -0.56 5.27
N SER A 87 -5.54 -1.61 5.43
CA SER A 87 -4.10 -1.47 5.61
C SER A 87 -3.39 -1.07 4.32
N GLY A 88 -3.88 -1.53 3.16
CA GLY A 88 -3.42 -1.06 1.85
C GLY A 88 -3.74 0.41 1.62
N LEU A 89 -4.96 0.84 1.95
CA LEU A 89 -5.36 2.26 1.87
C LEU A 89 -4.54 3.16 2.79
N ALA A 90 -4.19 2.68 3.99
CA ALA A 90 -3.37 3.45 4.92
C ALA A 90 -1.91 3.61 4.49
N LEU A 91 -1.41 2.73 3.60
CA LEU A 91 -0.04 2.78 3.07
C LEU A 91 0.08 3.64 1.81
N SER A 92 -1.04 4.06 1.22
CA SER A 92 -1.11 4.75 -0.07
C SER A 92 -1.49 6.21 0.11
#